data_AF-A0A354YTT7-F1
#
_entry.id   AF-A0A354YTT7-F1
#
_cell.length_a   1.000
_cell.length_b   1.000
_cell.length_c   1.000
_cell.angle_alpha   90.00
_cell.angle_beta   90.00
_cell.angle_gamma   90.00
#
_symmetry.space_group_name_H-M   'P 1'
#
loop_
_entity.id
_entity.type
_entity.pdbx_description
1 polymer ?
#
loop_
_entity_poly.entity_id
_entity_poly.type
_entity_poly.pdbx_seq_one_letter_code
_entity_poly.pdbx_strand_id
1 'polypeptide(L)'
;DINMGCPTPKIVKNGEGAALMLDIAKSRAIVREVLRVVKVPVSVKMRKGWDENSINCLELAQALEEEGVAAVCLHPRSRQQ
;
A
#
# COMPACT_ATOMS: atom_id res chain seq x y z
N ASP A 1 3.50 -3.54 -10.24
CA ASP A 1 2.55 -3.46 -9.12
C ASP A 1 3.31 -3.57 -7.81
N ILE A 2 2.98 -2.74 -6.81
CA ILE A 2 3.59 -2.79 -5.47
C ILE A 2 2.58 -3.41 -4.50
N ASN A 3 3.01 -4.45 -3.78
CA ASN A 3 2.17 -5.15 -2.83
C ASN A 3 2.15 -4.42 -1.47
N MET A 4 1.00 -3.83 -1.15
CA MET A 4 0.70 -3.24 0.16
C MET A 4 -0.46 -3.98 0.84
N GLY A 5 -0.63 -5.29 0.57
CA GLY A 5 -1.81 -6.05 1.00
C GLY A 5 -1.54 -7.47 1.52
N CYS A 6 -0.32 -8.01 1.41
CA CYS A 6 0.00 -9.34 1.90
C CYS A 6 -0.08 -9.41 3.44
N PRO A 7 -0.93 -10.28 4.03
CA PRO A 7 -1.10 -10.38 5.48
C PRO A 7 -0.14 -11.39 6.14
N THR A 8 0.59 -12.17 5.32
CA THR A 8 1.40 -13.31 5.77
C THR A 8 2.40 -12.88 6.84
N PRO A 9 2.46 -13.57 8.00
CA PRO A 9 3.30 -13.15 9.13
C PRO A 9 4.77 -12.92 8.75
N LYS A 10 5.35 -13.75 7.88
CA LYS A 10 6.73 -13.60 7.39
C LYS A 10 6.96 -12.26 6.67
N ILE A 11 5.98 -11.79 5.90
CA ILE A 11 6.08 -10.53 5.13
C ILE A 11 5.85 -9.33 6.06
N VAL A 12 4.78 -9.40 6.85
CA VAL A 12 4.39 -8.31 7.76
C VAL A 12 5.46 -8.06 8.82
N LYS A 13 6.11 -9.10 9.37
CA LYS A 13 7.20 -8.95 10.35
C LYS A 13 8.43 -8.23 9.80
N ASN A 14 8.62 -8.20 8.48
CA ASN A 14 9.70 -7.45 7.83
C ASN A 14 9.30 -5.99 7.54
N GLY A 15 8.09 -5.56 7.90
CA GLY A 15 7.59 -4.23 7.56
C GLY A 15 7.19 -4.08 6.08
N GLU A 16 6.83 -5.19 5.44
CA GLU A 16 6.41 -5.28 4.03
C GLU A 16 4.92 -5.62 3.90
N GLY A 17 4.38 -5.62 2.68
CA GLY A 17 3.00 -6.00 2.41
C GLY A 17 2.01 -5.09 3.14
N ALA A 18 1.03 -5.67 3.83
CA ALA A 18 0.04 -4.89 4.56
C ALA A 18 0.63 -4.04 5.71
N ALA A 19 1.86 -4.30 6.17
CA ALA A 19 2.53 -3.46 7.16
C ALA A 19 2.84 -2.05 6.62
N LEU A 20 3.02 -1.91 5.30
CA LEU A 20 3.23 -0.60 4.67
C LEU A 20 2.01 0.31 4.82
N MET A 21 0.81 -0.26 4.99
CA MET A 21 -0.39 0.53 5.26
C MET A 21 -0.32 1.26 6.61
N LEU A 22 0.48 0.83 7.57
CA LEU A 22 0.59 1.49 8.88
C LEU A 22 1.43 2.78 8.83
N ASP A 23 2.19 2.98 7.74
CA ASP A 23 3.06 4.13 7.55
C ASP A 23 2.91 4.66 6.12
N ILE A 24 2.02 5.64 5.98
CA ILE A 24 1.71 6.26 4.69
C ILE A 24 2.92 7.04 4.17
N ALA A 25 3.68 7.71 5.04
CA ALA A 25 4.87 8.46 4.63
C ALA A 25 5.92 7.54 4.01
N LYS A 26 6.17 6.37 4.63
CA LYS A 26 7.05 5.33 4.07
C LYS A 26 6.50 4.78 2.76
N SER A 27 5.19 4.52 2.67
CA SER A 27 4.55 4.05 1.42
C SER A 27 4.74 5.04 0.26
N ARG A 28 4.56 6.35 0.52
CA ARG A 28 4.82 7.42 -0.46
C ARG A 28 6.28 7.42 -0.90
N ALA A 29 7.21 7.36 0.04
CA ALA A 29 8.65 7.35 -0.26
C ALA A 29 9.04 6.16 -1.17
N ILE A 30 8.53 4.96 -0.89
CA ILE A 30 8.77 3.78 -1.73
C ILE A 30 8.24 4.01 -3.15
N VAL A 31 7.00 4.48 -3.27
CA VAL A 31 6.36 4.71 -4.56
C VAL A 31 7.08 5.77 -5.37
N ARG A 32 7.48 6.87 -4.74
CA ARG A 32 8.26 7.94 -5.36
C ARG A 32 9.57 7.43 -5.94
N GLU A 33 10.32 6.63 -5.17
CA GLU A 33 11.58 6.07 -5.65
C GLU A 33 11.40 5.08 -6.80
N VAL A 34 10.33 4.27 -6.78
CA VAL A 34 10.01 3.38 -7.91
C VAL A 34 9.67 4.19 -9.16
N LEU A 35 8.76 5.16 -9.05
CA LEU A 35 8.32 6.02 -10.15
C LEU A 35 9.46 6.83 -10.76
N ARG A 36 10.47 7.21 -9.97
CA ARG A 36 11.67 7.91 -10.47
C ARG A 36 12.48 7.07 -11.46
N VAL A 37 12.47 5.75 -11.33
CA VAL A 37 13.37 4.85 -12.07
C VAL A 37 12.67 4.17 -13.24
N VAL A 38 11.37 3.89 -13.12
CA VAL A 38 10.62 3.15 -14.15
C VAL A 38 9.90 4.10 -15.12
N LYS A 39 9.77 3.67 -16.38
CA LYS A 39 9.03 4.41 -17.43
C LYS A 39 7.63 3.83 -17.69
N VAL A 40 7.29 2.73 -17.03
CA VAL A 40 5.98 2.06 -17.18
C VAL A 40 5.04 2.47 -16.06
N PRO A 41 3.71 2.44 -16.28
CA PRO A 41 2.75 2.74 -15.22
C PRO A 41 2.94 1.85 -13.99
N VAL A 42 2.93 2.45 -12.80
CA VAL A 42 3.00 1.73 -11.52
C VAL A 42 1.63 1.68 -10.89
N SER A 43 1.21 0.49 -10.48
CA SER A 43 -0.01 0.24 -9.73
C SER A 43 0.29 -0.24 -8.31
N VAL A 44 -0.67 -0.13 -7.41
CA VAL A 44 -0.59 -0.63 -6.03
C VAL A 44 -1.78 -1.53 -5.72
N LYS A 45 -1.52 -2.68 -5.07
CA LYS A 45 -2.56 -3.51 -4.48
C LYS A 45 -2.53 -3.44 -2.95
N MET A 46 -3.62 -3.00 -2.34
CA MET A 46 -3.75 -2.78 -0.90
C MET A 46 -4.96 -3.51 -0.27
N ARG A 47 -5.12 -3.38 1.04
CA ARG A 47 -6.28 -3.85 1.82
C ARG A 47 -7.16 -2.67 2.28
N LYS A 48 -8.27 -2.95 2.98
CA LYS A 48 -9.12 -1.93 3.63
C LYS A 48 -8.36 -1.17 4.73
N GLY A 49 -7.42 -1.85 5.37
CA GLY A 49 -6.69 -1.37 6.53
C GLY A 49 -6.07 -2.53 7.31
N TRP A 50 -5.55 -2.25 8.50
CA TRP A 50 -4.91 -3.26 9.34
C TRP A 50 -5.92 -4.17 10.05
N ASP A 51 -6.92 -3.55 10.67
CA ASP A 51 -8.04 -4.19 11.37
C ASP A 51 -9.29 -3.30 11.24
N GLU A 52 -10.35 -3.60 11.99
CA GLU A 52 -11.60 -2.82 11.96
C GLU A 52 -11.48 -1.44 12.62
N ASN A 53 -10.46 -1.22 13.45
CA ASN A 53 -10.21 0.06 14.11
C ASN A 53 -9.19 0.92 13.34
N SER A 54 -8.48 0.32 12.38
CA SER A 54 -7.46 0.96 11.55
C SER A 54 -7.81 0.79 10.07
N ILE A 55 -8.79 1.58 9.62
CA ILE A 55 -9.25 1.66 8.22
C ILE A 55 -8.66 2.93 7.61
N ASN A 56 -7.76 2.78 6.65
CA ASN A 56 -7.04 3.91 6.04
C ASN A 56 -6.84 3.77 4.53
N CYS A 57 -7.58 2.87 3.87
CA CYS A 57 -7.45 2.66 2.43
C CYS A 57 -7.72 3.92 1.60
N LEU A 58 -8.62 4.81 2.03
CA LEU A 58 -8.90 6.07 1.33
C LEU A 58 -7.73 7.06 1.44
N GLU A 59 -7.20 7.24 2.65
CA GLU A 59 -6.05 8.11 2.91
C GLU A 59 -4.82 7.63 2.14
N LEU A 60 -4.54 6.32 2.18
CA LEU A 60 -3.44 5.73 1.42
C LEU A 60 -3.68 5.86 -0.09
N ALA A 61 -4.89 5.60 -0.59
CA ALA A 61 -5.17 5.73 -2.03
C ALA A 61 -4.96 7.16 -2.54
N GLN A 62 -5.43 8.18 -1.80
CA GLN A 62 -5.22 9.59 -2.13
C GLN A 62 -3.73 9.94 -2.12
N ALA A 63 -3.00 9.54 -1.07
CA ALA A 63 -1.57 9.79 -0.98
C ALA A 63 -0.77 9.16 -2.12
N LEU A 64 -1.19 7.98 -2.59
CA LEU A 64 -0.55 7.27 -3.70
C LEU A 64 -0.89 7.87 -5.06
N GLU A 65 -2.13 8.33 -5.25
CA GLU A 65 -2.56 9.09 -6.43
C GLU A 65 -1.72 10.36 -6.58
N GLU A 66 -1.52 11.11 -5.49
CA GLU A 66 -0.69 12.32 -5.47
C GLU A 66 0.78 12.06 -5.88
N GLU A 67 1.33 10.88 -5.58
CA GLU A 67 2.69 10.51 -6.02
C GLU A 67 2.74 10.10 -7.50
N GLY A 68 1.61 9.83 -8.14
CA GLY A 68 1.52 9.43 -9.55
C GLY A 68 1.30 7.93 -9.78
N VAL A 69 0.76 7.19 -8.80
CA VAL A 69 0.31 5.81 -9.01
C VAL A 69 -0.84 5.80 -10.03
N ALA A 70 -0.70 4.98 -11.07
CA ALA A 70 -1.65 4.95 -12.18
C ALA A 70 -2.95 4.17 -11.86
N ALA A 71 -2.90 3.24 -10.91
CA ALA A 71 -4.06 2.46 -10.50
C ALA A 71 -3.90 1.88 -9.08
N VAL A 72 -5.03 1.80 -8.37
CA VAL A 72 -5.13 1.16 -7.05
C VAL A 72 -6.10 -0.02 -7.14
N CYS A 73 -5.66 -1.19 -6.66
CA CYS A 73 -6.51 -2.36 -6.45
C CYS A 73 -6.76 -2.55 -4.95
N LEU A 74 -8.03 -2.59 -4.54
CA LEU A 74 -8.43 -2.78 -3.16
C LEU A 74 -8.92 -4.22 -2.93
N HIS A 75 -8.31 -4.91 -1.96
CA HIS A 75 -8.93 -6.06 -1.31
C HIS A 75 -9.80 -5.54 -0.16
N PRO A 76 -11.14 -5.67 -0.19
CA PRO A 76 -12.05 -5.03 0.76
C PRO A 76 -12.17 -5.77 2.11
N ARG A 77 -11.04 -6.30 2.61
CA ARG A 77 -10.90 -6.90 3.93
C ARG A 77 -9.73 -6.25 4.65
N SER A 78 -9.81 -6.13 5.97
CA SER A 78 -8.67 -5.73 6.78
C SER A 78 -7.58 -6.80 6.75
N ARG A 79 -6.36 -6.50 7.20
CA ARG A 79 -5.27 -7.49 7.28
C ARG A 79 -5.58 -8.63 8.26
N GLN A 80 -6.35 -8.36 9.32
CA GLN A 80 -6.72 -9.36 10.34
C GLN A 80 -7.74 -10.41 9.84
N GLN A 81 -8.47 -10.15 8.75
CA GLN A 81 -9.44 -11.03 8.09
C GLN A 81 -8.84 -11.84 6.92
#